data_AF-A0A7S1MF46-F1
#
_entry.id   AF-A0A7S1MF46-F1
#
_cell.length_a   1.000
_cell.length_b   1.000
_cell.length_c   1.000
_cell.angle_alpha   90.00
_cell.angle_beta   90.00
_cell.angle_gamma   90.00
#
_symmetry.space_group_name_H-M   'P 1'
#
loop_
_entity.id
_entity.type
_entity.pdbx_description
1 polymer ?
#
loop_
_entity_poly.entity_id
_entity_poly.type
_entity_poly.pdbx_seq_one_letter_code
_entity_poly.pdbx_strand_id
1 'polypeptide(L)'
;DSQFGSLAIEFLAYNANLQTMSGVYVTFAGSAAGLVTSKSIRSESITLDIYDGIMRYFEVAYLVFTGCYFFELCYRAYKYHPAFLYDAWSYINFVSIVMSLTSLALWYMHMPELQSFIKGPDFEHPGRFRKNSTFILWYLRCGSMATLTICLRFLKFMGDLNSRVRLLLRTLGICAKKIGLYVTYISVIFLGFTAFAF
;
A
#
# COMPACT_ATOMS: atom_id res chain seq x y z
N ASP A 1 3.78 -40.76 12.22
CA ASP A 1 4.17 -39.33 12.16
C ASP A 1 4.98 -38.95 10.92
N SER A 2 4.51 -39.24 9.71
CA SER A 2 5.28 -39.02 8.46
C SER A 2 4.56 -38.15 7.42
N GLN A 3 3.49 -37.42 7.81
CA GLN A 3 2.69 -36.58 6.90
C GLN A 3 2.52 -35.13 7.42
N PHE A 4 3.57 -34.52 8.00
CA PHE A 4 3.54 -33.10 8.33
C PHE A 4 4.16 -32.27 7.20
N GLY A 5 3.33 -31.66 6.34
CA GLY A 5 3.78 -30.70 5.34
C GLY A 5 4.02 -29.30 5.92
N SER A 6 3.18 -28.85 6.86
CA SER A 6 3.39 -27.59 7.58
C SER A 6 2.72 -27.61 8.95
N LEU A 7 3.38 -27.03 9.94
CA LEU A 7 2.85 -26.77 11.28
C LEU A 7 2.82 -25.25 11.50
N ALA A 8 1.66 -24.71 11.82
CA ALA A 8 1.49 -23.30 12.17
C ALA A 8 1.01 -23.19 13.62
N ILE A 9 1.72 -22.41 14.42
CA ILE A 9 1.33 -22.04 15.78
C ILE A 9 0.91 -20.58 15.74
N GLU A 10 -0.33 -20.30 16.11
CA GLU A 10 -0.91 -18.96 16.12
C GLU A 10 -1.30 -18.59 17.55
N PHE A 11 -0.88 -17.43 18.02
CA PHE A 11 -1.34 -16.89 19.31
C PHE A 11 -1.53 -15.37 19.22
N LEU A 12 -2.44 -14.87 20.05
CA LEU A 12 -2.81 -13.47 20.13
C LEU A 12 -2.28 -12.88 21.43
N ALA A 13 -1.68 -11.71 21.36
CA ALA A 13 -1.18 -10.95 22.50
C ALA A 13 -1.83 -9.57 22.49
N TYR A 14 -2.44 -9.19 23.62
CA TYR A 14 -3.06 -7.88 23.78
C TYR A 14 -2.22 -7.00 24.71
N ASN A 15 -1.97 -5.76 24.28
CA ASN A 15 -1.31 -4.74 25.07
C ASN A 15 -2.31 -3.64 25.45
N ALA A 16 -2.67 -3.58 26.72
CA ALA A 16 -3.65 -2.63 27.25
C ALA A 16 -3.15 -1.17 27.22
N ASN A 17 -1.85 -0.92 27.37
CA ASN A 17 -1.31 0.45 27.46
C ASN A 17 -1.38 1.20 26.13
N LEU A 18 -1.17 0.48 25.02
CA LEU A 18 -1.23 1.03 23.66
C LEU A 18 -2.54 0.69 22.95
N GLN A 19 -3.42 -0.06 23.62
CA GLN A 19 -4.63 -0.67 23.04
C GLN A 19 -4.34 -1.35 21.69
N THR A 20 -3.22 -2.06 21.63
CA THR A 20 -2.78 -2.81 20.44
C THR A 20 -2.99 -4.30 20.64
N MET A 21 -3.42 -4.96 19.58
CA MET A 21 -3.53 -6.41 19.51
C MET A 21 -2.56 -6.93 18.47
N SER A 22 -1.75 -7.92 18.87
CA SER A 22 -0.71 -8.51 18.05
C SER A 22 -0.97 -9.99 17.84
N GLY A 23 -1.04 -10.43 16.58
CA GLY A 23 -1.06 -11.84 16.22
C GLY A 23 0.34 -12.30 15.86
N VAL A 24 0.82 -13.35 16.54
CA VAL A 24 2.11 -13.98 16.27
C VAL A 24 1.85 -15.32 15.60
N TYR A 25 2.43 -15.48 14.42
CA TYR A 25 2.32 -16.65 13.57
C TYR A 25 3.71 -17.27 13.43
N VAL A 26 3.88 -18.47 13.98
CA VAL A 26 5.10 -19.25 13.87
C VAL A 26 4.83 -20.41 12.94
N THR A 27 5.41 -20.38 11.75
CA THR A 27 5.20 -21.42 10.73
C THR A 27 6.47 -22.22 10.52
N PHE A 28 6.33 -23.54 10.63
CA PHE A 28 7.34 -24.52 10.26
C PHE A 28 6.87 -25.19 8.97
N ALA A 29 7.70 -25.12 7.93
CA ALA A 29 7.46 -25.83 6.68
C ALA A 29 8.38 -27.04 6.61
N GLY A 30 7.80 -28.23 6.48
CA GLY A 30 8.53 -29.47 6.24
C GLY A 30 8.59 -29.75 4.74
N SER A 31 9.76 -30.09 4.24
CA SER A 31 9.88 -30.67 2.90
C SER A 31 9.38 -32.11 2.90
N ALA A 32 8.92 -32.57 1.74
CA ALA A 32 8.61 -33.98 1.50
C ALA A 32 9.81 -34.91 1.78
N ALA A 33 11.03 -34.36 1.82
CA ALA A 33 12.25 -35.06 2.24
C ALA A 33 12.38 -35.26 3.77
N GLY A 34 11.39 -34.84 4.57
CA GLY A 34 11.40 -34.97 6.04
C GLY A 34 12.26 -33.94 6.78
N LEU A 35 12.87 -33.00 6.06
CA LEU A 35 13.66 -31.90 6.61
C LEU A 35 12.78 -30.67 6.85
N VAL A 36 12.97 -29.97 7.98
CA VAL A 36 12.38 -28.65 8.20
C VAL A 36 13.12 -27.65 7.30
N THR A 37 12.47 -27.21 6.23
CA THR A 37 13.07 -26.33 5.22
C THR A 37 12.94 -24.86 5.53
N SER A 38 11.91 -24.46 6.28
CA SER A 38 11.73 -23.05 6.63
C SER A 38 11.10 -22.88 8.00
N LYS A 39 11.61 -21.90 8.73
CA LYS A 39 11.05 -21.36 9.96
C LYS A 39 10.85 -19.86 9.74
N SER A 40 9.60 -19.41 9.78
CA SER A 40 9.29 -17.98 9.74
C SER A 40 8.42 -17.59 10.92
N ILE A 41 8.77 -16.47 11.53
CA ILE A 41 7.99 -15.82 12.59
C ILE A 41 7.46 -14.52 11.99
N ARG A 42 6.14 -14.39 11.98
CA ARG A 42 5.46 -13.18 11.52
C ARG A 42 4.66 -12.61 12.69
N SER A 43 4.82 -11.32 12.92
CA SER A 43 4.04 -10.57 13.90
C SER A 43 3.25 -9.51 13.16
N GLU A 44 1.95 -9.44 13.41
CA GLU A 44 1.08 -8.39 12.88
C GLU A 44 0.39 -7.70 14.04
N SER A 45 0.44 -6.38 14.08
CA SER A 45 -0.16 -5.58 15.14
C SER A 45 -1.21 -4.62 14.59
N ILE A 46 -2.29 -4.49 15.33
CA ILE A 46 -3.43 -3.61 15.02
C ILE A 46 -3.69 -2.74 16.25
N THR A 47 -3.80 -1.43 16.04
CA THR A 47 -4.34 -0.49 17.04
C THR A 47 -5.86 -0.60 17.06
N LEU A 48 -6.46 -0.83 18.23
CA LEU A 48 -7.92 -1.02 18.35
C LEU A 48 -8.66 0.29 18.60
N ASP A 49 -8.03 1.24 19.29
CA ASP A 49 -8.62 2.55 19.54
C ASP A 49 -8.20 3.53 18.45
N ILE A 50 -9.07 3.71 17.46
CA ILE A 50 -8.84 4.62 16.33
C ILE A 50 -9.94 5.71 16.30
N TYR A 51 -10.85 5.73 17.28
CA TYR A 51 -12.02 6.59 17.25
C TYR A 51 -11.76 7.92 17.98
N ASP A 52 -10.96 8.78 17.36
CA ASP A 52 -10.82 10.17 17.78
C ASP A 52 -11.69 11.08 16.89
N GLY A 53 -12.44 12.00 17.50
CA GLY A 53 -13.25 12.99 16.80
C GLY A 53 -12.42 13.86 15.85
N ILE A 54 -11.16 14.14 16.22
CA ILE A 54 -10.22 14.92 15.39
C ILE A 54 -9.90 14.17 14.09
N MET A 55 -9.65 12.86 14.18
CA MET A 55 -9.31 12.04 13.01
C MET A 55 -10.44 12.04 11.97
N ARG A 56 -11.69 11.98 12.43
CA ARG A 56 -12.87 12.04 11.55
C ARG A 56 -12.97 13.35 10.77
N TYR A 57 -12.62 14.49 11.37
CA TYR A 57 -12.59 15.76 10.65
C TYR A 57 -11.53 15.76 9.54
N PHE A 58 -10.33 15.21 9.81
CA PHE A 58 -9.29 15.07 8.80
C PHE A 58 -9.69 14.12 7.67
N GLU A 59 -10.40 13.03 7.96
CA GLU A 59 -10.91 12.11 6.95
C GLU A 59 -11.91 12.79 6.00
N VAL A 60 -12.86 13.56 6.55
CA VAL A 60 -13.82 14.31 5.72
C VAL A 60 -13.11 15.37 4.89
N ALA A 61 -12.18 16.11 5.48
CA ALA A 61 -11.37 17.09 4.75
C ALA A 61 -10.58 16.41 3.61
N TYR A 62 -9.95 15.27 3.88
CA TYR A 62 -9.18 14.52 2.90
C TYR A 62 -10.05 14.00 1.73
N LEU A 63 -11.28 13.55 2.01
CA LEU A 63 -12.25 13.17 0.99
C LEU A 63 -12.61 14.38 0.11
N VAL A 64 -12.92 15.53 0.71
CA VAL A 64 -13.26 16.76 -0.02
C VAL A 64 -12.11 17.22 -0.92
N PHE A 65 -10.88 17.27 -0.39
CA PHE A 65 -9.71 17.66 -1.19
C PHE A 65 -9.44 16.69 -2.34
N THR A 66 -9.55 15.39 -2.09
CA THR A 66 -9.41 14.36 -3.14
C THR A 66 -10.48 14.53 -4.22
N GLY A 67 -11.72 14.85 -3.83
CA GLY A 67 -12.82 15.14 -4.75
C GLY A 67 -12.55 16.36 -5.63
N CYS A 68 -12.09 17.47 -5.04
CA CYS A 68 -11.71 18.68 -5.79
C CYS A 68 -10.61 18.38 -6.83
N TYR A 69 -9.59 17.60 -6.45
CA TYR A 69 -8.52 17.19 -7.38
C TYR A 69 -9.02 16.28 -8.50
N PHE A 70 -9.99 15.41 -8.22
CA PHE A 70 -10.62 14.58 -9.25
C PHE A 70 -11.32 15.43 -10.31
N PHE A 71 -12.13 16.42 -9.90
CA PHE A 71 -12.77 17.33 -10.84
C PHE A 71 -11.77 18.16 -11.66
N GLU A 72 -10.68 18.62 -11.03
CA GLU A 72 -9.61 19.33 -11.74
C GLU A 72 -8.95 18.43 -12.80
N LEU A 73 -8.72 17.15 -12.49
CA LEU A 73 -8.15 16.19 -13.42
C LEU A 73 -9.11 15.92 -14.60
N CYS A 74 -10.40 15.74 -14.32
CA CYS A 74 -11.42 15.57 -15.37
C CYS A 74 -11.52 16.79 -16.28
N TYR A 75 -11.51 18.00 -15.71
CA TYR A 75 -11.50 19.24 -16.48
C TYR A 75 -10.27 19.33 -17.39
N ARG A 76 -9.10 18.99 -16.87
CA ARG A 76 -7.84 18.99 -17.63
C ARG A 76 -7.85 17.95 -18.74
N ALA A 77 -8.37 16.74 -18.46
CA ALA A 77 -8.50 15.68 -19.45
C ALA A 77 -9.41 16.11 -20.61
N TYR A 78 -10.55 16.76 -20.30
CA TYR A 78 -11.49 17.26 -21.31
C TYR A 78 -10.87 18.39 -22.16
N LYS A 79 -10.23 19.38 -21.53
CA LYS A 79 -9.72 20.57 -22.21
C LYS A 79 -8.44 20.33 -23.04
N TYR A 80 -7.57 19.42 -22.59
CA TYR A 80 -6.24 19.21 -23.17
C TYR A 80 -6.08 17.86 -23.89
N HIS A 81 -7.18 17.28 -24.36
CA HIS A 81 -7.14 16.13 -25.26
C HIS A 81 -6.47 16.55 -26.59
N PRO A 82 -5.41 15.90 -27.12
CA PRO A 82 -4.76 14.62 -26.76
C PRO A 82 -3.44 14.73 -25.98
N ALA A 83 -2.95 15.95 -25.69
CA ALA A 83 -1.67 16.17 -25.00
C ALA A 83 -1.66 15.56 -23.57
N PHE A 84 -2.83 15.43 -22.96
CA PHE A 84 -3.02 14.77 -21.66
C PHE A 84 -2.47 13.33 -21.63
N LEU A 85 -2.58 12.57 -22.73
CA LEU A 85 -2.17 11.16 -22.78
C LEU A 85 -0.65 10.97 -22.74
N TYR A 86 0.12 12.00 -23.10
CA TYR A 86 1.58 11.96 -23.10
C TYR A 86 2.20 12.57 -21.84
N ASP A 87 1.38 13.15 -20.95
CA ASP A 87 1.87 13.77 -19.73
C ASP A 87 1.99 12.75 -18.58
N ALA A 88 3.22 12.33 -18.28
CA ALA A 88 3.53 11.41 -17.18
C ALA A 88 2.96 11.87 -15.82
N TRP A 89 2.89 13.19 -15.60
CA TRP A 89 2.38 13.74 -14.34
C TRP A 89 0.88 13.55 -14.18
N SER A 90 0.13 13.52 -15.28
CA SER A 90 -1.31 13.29 -15.27
C SER A 90 -1.62 11.85 -14.83
N TYR A 91 -0.78 10.88 -15.19
CA TYR A 91 -0.88 9.51 -14.66
C TYR A 91 -0.56 9.43 -13.17
N ILE A 92 0.47 10.13 -12.69
CA ILE A 92 0.79 10.17 -11.25
C ILE A 92 -0.40 10.74 -10.45
N ASN A 93 -1.02 11.80 -10.96
CA ASN A 93 -2.22 12.39 -10.35
C ASN A 93 -3.39 11.39 -10.31
N PHE A 94 -3.62 10.68 -11.43
CA PHE A 94 -4.66 9.68 -11.51
C PHE A 94 -4.45 8.53 -10.51
N VAL A 95 -3.24 7.96 -10.47
CA VAL A 95 -2.88 6.90 -9.51
C VAL A 95 -3.06 7.39 -8.08
N SER A 96 -2.67 8.63 -7.79
CA SER A 96 -2.85 9.21 -6.46
C SER A 96 -4.32 9.26 -6.05
N ILE A 97 -5.21 9.72 -6.94
CA ILE A 97 -6.65 9.78 -6.67
C ILE A 97 -7.23 8.37 -6.49
N VAL A 98 -6.89 7.43 -7.37
CA VAL A 98 -7.36 6.04 -7.27
C VAL A 98 -6.94 5.43 -5.94
N MET A 99 -5.66 5.55 -5.54
CA MET A 99 -5.16 5.01 -4.28
C MET A 99 -5.75 5.70 -3.04
N SER A 100 -6.05 7.00 -3.14
CA SER A 100 -6.70 7.78 -2.07
C SER A 100 -8.17 7.36 -1.89
N LEU A 101 -8.88 7.13 -3.00
CA LEU A 101 -10.27 6.68 -2.96
C LEU A 101 -10.37 5.22 -2.49
N THR A 102 -9.44 4.35 -2.91
CA THR A 102 -9.43 2.96 -2.44
C THR A 102 -9.08 2.87 -0.95
N SER A 103 -8.13 3.66 -0.44
CA SER A 103 -7.83 3.67 1.00
C SER A 103 -9.03 4.14 1.82
N LEU A 104 -9.73 5.19 1.38
CA LEU A 104 -10.96 5.66 2.02
C LEU A 104 -12.08 4.62 1.94
N ALA A 105 -12.29 4.00 0.78
CA ALA A 105 -13.31 2.96 0.62
C ALA A 105 -13.04 1.76 1.55
N LEU A 106 -11.79 1.29 1.60
CA LEU A 106 -11.38 0.21 2.50
C LEU A 106 -11.62 0.60 3.97
N TRP A 107 -11.31 1.84 4.35
CA TRP A 107 -11.55 2.35 5.69
C TRP A 107 -13.03 2.34 6.06
N TYR A 108 -13.89 2.95 5.23
CA TYR A 108 -15.33 3.03 5.47
C TYR A 108 -16.01 1.65 5.51
N MET A 109 -15.58 0.72 4.66
CA MET A 109 -16.13 -0.64 4.65
C MET A 109 -15.69 -1.46 5.87
N HIS A 110 -14.47 -1.26 6.35
CA HIS A 110 -13.90 -2.07 7.43
C HIS A 110 -14.23 -1.56 8.84
N MET A 111 -14.50 -0.26 8.98
CA MET A 111 -14.85 0.38 10.26
C MET A 111 -15.93 -0.36 11.08
N PRO A 112 -17.11 -0.72 10.51
CA PRO A 112 -18.14 -1.42 11.28
C PRO A 112 -17.73 -2.85 11.67
N GLU A 113 -16.99 -3.55 10.81
CA GLU A 113 -16.47 -4.89 11.11
C GLU A 113 -15.48 -4.82 12.30
N LEU A 114 -14.58 -3.84 12.31
CA LEU A 114 -13.62 -3.65 13.39
C LEU A 114 -14.31 -3.32 14.72
N GLN A 115 -15.34 -2.47 14.70
CA GLN A 115 -16.12 -2.16 15.91
C GLN A 115 -16.86 -3.37 16.46
N SER A 116 -17.41 -4.22 15.57
CA SER A 116 -18.08 -5.47 15.97
C SER A 116 -17.09 -6.47 16.56
N PHE A 117 -15.85 -6.50 16.08
CA PHE A 117 -14.78 -7.35 16.60
C PHE A 117 -14.32 -6.91 17.99
N ILE A 118 -14.17 -5.61 18.23
CA ILE A 118 -13.75 -5.06 19.54
C ILE A 118 -14.81 -5.31 20.62
N LYS A 119 -16.10 -5.21 20.28
CA LYS A 119 -17.22 -5.34 21.24
C LYS A 119 -17.78 -6.76 21.36
N GLY A 120 -17.44 -7.64 20.43
CA GLY A 120 -18.01 -8.98 20.34
C GLY A 120 -17.22 -10.04 21.11
N PRO A 121 -17.82 -11.23 21.34
CA PRO A 121 -17.13 -12.38 21.91
C PRO A 121 -16.04 -12.94 20.98
N ASP A 122 -16.03 -12.52 19.71
CA ASP A 122 -15.10 -12.97 18.68
C ASP A 122 -13.67 -12.43 18.83
N PHE A 123 -13.41 -11.59 19.83
CA PHE A 123 -12.10 -11.00 20.10
C PHE A 123 -10.99 -12.05 20.27
N GLU A 124 -11.33 -13.23 20.77
CA GLU A 124 -10.39 -14.33 21.02
C GLU A 124 -10.16 -15.23 19.79
N HIS A 125 -10.93 -15.04 18.70
CA HIS A 125 -10.87 -15.93 17.54
C HIS A 125 -9.77 -15.52 16.54
N PRO A 126 -8.72 -16.34 16.34
CA PRO A 126 -7.57 -15.99 15.50
C PRO A 126 -7.94 -15.80 14.02
N GLY A 127 -8.94 -16.54 13.52
CA GLY A 127 -9.40 -16.42 12.13
C GLY A 127 -9.98 -15.03 11.80
N ARG A 128 -10.71 -14.41 12.74
CA ARG A 128 -11.25 -13.05 12.53
C ARG A 128 -10.17 -11.98 12.65
N PHE A 129 -9.25 -12.13 13.60
CA PHE A 129 -8.09 -11.24 13.71
C PHE A 129 -7.27 -11.23 12.42
N ARG A 130 -7.02 -12.39 11.82
CA ARG A 130 -6.27 -12.50 10.55
C ARG A 130 -6.98 -11.82 9.38
N LYS A 131 -8.31 -11.94 9.28
CA LYS A 131 -9.10 -11.20 8.28
C LYS A 131 -8.90 -9.70 8.47
N ASN A 132 -9.11 -9.18 9.69
CA ASN A 132 -9.00 -7.76 10.01
C ASN A 132 -7.58 -7.21 9.79
N SER A 133 -6.56 -7.95 10.21
CA SER A 133 -5.15 -7.62 9.97
C SER A 133 -4.86 -7.46 8.47
N THR A 134 -5.36 -8.38 7.65
CA THR A 134 -5.16 -8.33 6.20
C THR A 134 -5.81 -7.08 5.59
N PHE A 135 -7.01 -6.70 6.01
CA PHE A 135 -7.66 -5.46 5.56
C PHE A 135 -6.88 -4.22 5.95
N ILE A 136 -6.39 -4.15 7.20
CA ILE A 136 -5.59 -3.04 7.70
C ILE A 136 -4.26 -2.93 6.95
N LEU A 137 -3.62 -4.05 6.63
CA LEU A 137 -2.43 -4.07 5.78
C LEU A 137 -2.71 -3.52 4.37
N TRP A 138 -3.84 -3.87 3.76
CA TRP A 138 -4.25 -3.29 2.48
C TRP A 138 -4.50 -1.80 2.57
N TYR A 139 -5.21 -1.35 3.61
CA TYR A 139 -5.41 0.06 3.90
C TYR A 139 -4.07 0.81 4.04
N LEU A 140 -3.11 0.28 4.81
CA LEU A 140 -1.77 0.85 4.96
C LEU A 140 -1.00 0.91 3.64
N ARG A 141 -1.07 -0.14 2.81
CA ARG A 141 -0.40 -0.18 1.50
C ARG A 141 -0.99 0.83 0.52
N CYS A 142 -2.31 0.90 0.41
CA CYS A 142 -2.98 1.89 -0.43
C CYS A 142 -2.71 3.32 0.08
N GLY A 143 -2.80 3.54 1.39
CA GLY A 143 -2.51 4.83 2.03
C GLY A 143 -1.06 5.29 1.81
N SER A 144 -0.08 4.40 2.00
CA SER A 144 1.34 4.71 1.75
C SER A 144 1.65 4.97 0.27
N MET A 145 0.99 4.28 -0.65
CA MET A 145 1.12 4.57 -2.08
C MET A 145 0.48 5.93 -2.42
N ALA A 146 -0.65 6.27 -1.80
CA ALA A 146 -1.28 7.57 -1.94
C ALA A 146 -0.37 8.70 -1.41
N THR A 147 0.27 8.53 -0.25
CA THR A 147 1.20 9.53 0.29
C THR A 147 2.47 9.66 -0.55
N LEU A 148 3.03 8.55 -1.04
CA LEU A 148 4.17 8.58 -1.96
C LEU A 148 3.85 9.37 -3.24
N THR A 149 2.68 9.12 -3.83
CA THR A 149 2.26 9.84 -5.04
C THR A 149 1.94 11.32 -4.77
N ILE A 150 1.42 11.68 -3.59
CA ILE A 150 1.29 13.07 -3.16
C ILE A 150 2.66 13.75 -3.05
N CYS A 151 3.66 13.08 -2.45
CA CYS A 151 5.02 13.60 -2.39
C CYS A 151 5.63 13.83 -3.79
N LEU A 152 5.39 12.91 -4.73
CA LEU A 152 5.82 13.11 -6.13
C LEU A 152 5.14 14.32 -6.78
N ARG A 153 3.86 14.58 -6.47
CA ARG A 153 3.16 15.79 -6.94
C ARG A 153 3.75 17.07 -6.40
N PHE A 154 4.24 17.07 -5.16
CA PHE A 154 4.94 18.21 -4.58
C PHE A 154 6.17 18.60 -5.41
N LEU A 155 6.89 17.61 -5.96
CA LEU A 155 8.02 17.83 -6.86
C LEU A 155 7.61 18.58 -8.14
N LYS A 156 6.45 18.23 -8.71
CA LYS A 156 5.88 18.94 -9.87
C LYS A 156 5.60 20.41 -9.53
N PHE A 157 4.97 20.66 -8.39
CA PHE A 157 4.66 22.00 -7.92
C PHE A 157 5.93 22.86 -7.77
N MET A 158 7.01 22.29 -7.23
CA MET A 158 8.32 22.97 -7.17
C MET A 158 8.91 23.26 -8.56
N GLY A 159 8.68 22.38 -9.53
CA GLY A 159 9.05 22.59 -10.93
C GLY A 159 8.25 23.71 -11.62
N ASP A 160 7.03 23.97 -11.17
CA ASP A 160 6.22 25.07 -11.69
C ASP A 160 6.64 26.41 -11.09
N LEU A 161 7.06 26.44 -9.81
CA LEU A 161 7.52 27.65 -9.13
C LEU A 161 8.88 28.17 -9.61
N ASN A 162 9.86 27.29 -9.80
CA ASN A 162 11.24 27.68 -10.11
C ASN A 162 11.68 27.21 -11.50
N SER A 163 12.09 28.15 -12.35
CA SER A 163 12.55 27.86 -13.72
C SER A 163 13.74 26.89 -13.78
N ARG A 164 14.67 27.00 -12.82
CA ARG A 164 15.83 26.08 -12.71
C ARG A 164 15.41 24.65 -12.40
N VAL A 165 14.44 24.48 -11.49
CA VAL A 165 13.91 23.17 -11.10
C VAL A 165 13.13 22.55 -12.27
N ARG A 166 12.40 23.37 -13.03
CA ARG A 166 11.71 22.94 -14.26
C ARG A 166 12.68 22.35 -15.28
N LEU A 167 13.82 23.00 -15.50
CA LEU A 167 14.84 22.52 -16.43
C LEU A 167 15.41 21.17 -15.96
N LEU A 168 15.71 21.05 -14.67
CA LEU A 168 16.22 19.82 -14.06
C LEU A 168 15.21 18.65 -14.19
N LEU A 169 13.93 18.90 -13.94
CA LEU A 169 12.87 17.90 -14.12
C LEU A 169 12.76 17.45 -15.58
N ARG A 170 12.90 18.37 -16.52
CA ARG A 170 12.85 18.07 -17.95
C ARG A 170 14.05 17.23 -18.40
N THR A 171 15.26 17.57 -17.97
CA THR A 171 16.46 16.78 -18.30
C THR A 171 16.40 15.40 -17.67
N LEU A 172 15.93 15.29 -16.42
CA LEU A 172 15.71 14.00 -15.74
C LEU A 172 14.67 13.15 -16.49
N GLY A 173 13.57 13.74 -16.95
CA GLY A 173 12.57 13.02 -17.77
C GLY A 173 13.12 12.48 -19.09
N ILE A 174 13.99 13.24 -19.77
CA ILE A 174 14.66 12.79 -21.01
C ILE A 174 15.64 11.64 -20.71
N CYS A 175 16.43 11.76 -19.64
CA CYS A 175 17.34 10.71 -19.20
C CYS A 175 16.61 9.43 -18.77
N ALA A 176 15.50 9.55 -18.05
CA ALA A 176 14.71 8.42 -17.57
C ALA A 176 14.24 7.50 -18.71
N LYS A 177 13.85 8.08 -19.87
CA LYS A 177 13.48 7.29 -21.05
C LYS A 177 14.64 6.42 -21.56
N LYS A 178 15.86 6.96 -21.59
CA LYS A 178 17.05 6.21 -22.03
C LYS A 178 17.45 5.16 -21.01
N ILE A 179 17.46 5.53 -19.72
CA ILE A 179 17.74 4.60 -18.62
C ILE A 179 16.76 3.44 -18.62
N GLY A 180 15.47 3.69 -18.83
CA GLY A 180 14.45 2.65 -18.90
C GLY A 180 14.76 1.58 -19.95
N LEU A 181 15.18 1.99 -21.15
CA LEU A 181 15.55 1.05 -22.22
C LEU A 181 16.78 0.21 -21.84
N TYR A 182 17.79 0.82 -21.23
CA TYR A 182 18.97 0.10 -20.71
C TYR A 182 18.61 -0.88 -19.60
N VAL A 183 17.73 -0.49 -18.67
CA VAL A 183 17.26 -1.37 -17.59
C VAL A 183 16.54 -2.57 -18.19
N THR A 184 15.65 -2.38 -19.18
CA THR A 184 14.97 -3.50 -19.85
C THR A 184 15.97 -4.47 -20.49
N TYR A 185 17.00 -3.96 -21.16
CA TYR A 185 18.05 -4.79 -21.75
C TYR A 185 18.80 -5.63 -20.71
N ILE A 186 19.22 -4.98 -19.60
CA ILE A 186 19.90 -5.66 -18.49
C ILE A 186 18.98 -6.70 -17.84
N SER A 187 17.70 -6.40 -17.65
CA SER A 187 16.72 -7.33 -17.08
C SER A 187 16.58 -8.60 -17.90
N VAL A 188 16.58 -8.52 -19.23
CA VAL A 188 16.50 -9.71 -20.11
C VAL A 188 17.74 -10.59 -19.93
N ILE A 189 18.93 -10.00 -19.91
CA ILE A 189 20.19 -10.74 -19.70
C ILE A 189 20.19 -11.39 -18.31
N PHE A 190 19.80 -10.64 -17.29
CA PHE A 190 19.76 -11.13 -15.91
C PHE A 190 18.78 -12.30 -15.77
N LEU A 191 17.59 -12.18 -16.37
CA LEU A 191 16.59 -13.26 -16.40
C LEU A 191 17.15 -14.51 -17.10
N GLY A 192 17.87 -14.34 -18.22
CA GLY A 192 18.57 -15.42 -18.89
C GLY A 192 19.56 -16.13 -17.98
N PHE A 193 20.44 -15.39 -17.29
CA PHE A 193 21.38 -15.98 -16.34
C PHE A 193 20.70 -16.68 -15.16
N THR A 194 19.65 -16.08 -14.59
CA THR A 194 18.91 -16.73 -13.51
C THR A 194 18.24 -18.02 -13.97
N ALA A 195 17.77 -18.09 -15.23
CA ALA A 195 17.16 -19.30 -15.78
C ALA A 195 18.18 -20.43 -16.01
N PHE A 196 19.47 -20.12 -16.21
CA PHE A 196 20.53 -21.13 -16.28
C PHE A 196 21.11 -21.53 -14.91
N ALA A 197 20.92 -20.69 -13.89
CA ALA A 197 21.43 -20.93 -12.55
C ALA A 197 20.50 -21.79 -11.67
N PHE A 198 19.23 -21.92 -12.08
CA PHE A 198 18.24 -22.84 -11.51
C PHE A 198 18.16 -24.14 -12.30
#